data_AF-A0A8X6LYQ1-F1
#
_entry.id   AF-A0A8X6LYQ1-F1
#
_cell.length_a   1.000
_cell.length_b   1.000
_cell.length_c   1.000
_cell.angle_alpha   90.00
_cell.angle_beta   90.00
_cell.angle_gamma   90.00
#
_symmetry.space_group_name_H-M   'P 1'
#
loop_
_entity.id
_entity.type
_entity.pdbx_description
1 polymer ?
#
loop_
_entity_poly.entity_id
_entity_poly.type
_entity_poly.pdbx_seq_one_letter_code
_entity_poly.pdbx_strand_id
1 'polypeptide(L)'
;MAGRHQDGLNHVIKQIGYHPDYLKEFLGTQNYLLSGDGPLRYDYRHYIAIMAAARHQCTCLISHHKQKFAAQGGNIQWLKGLQYIPKKLMNLNEINKILAHTPWLLKKSHIEKLTKGKDNWSIGELCQAVVLLAHFHCLCSFVFASEILEHPEECQDTGNNNVVSDIESSEEVAQETVEELMEKMNGHMSDFIIQDCTWDDHAYSLLNRFYNDVGTILDEKFKVAYDLTYYTMGHKENVDTTIFRRAVWNYIHRIYGIIHDDYNYSEMEGLLDYGFRSYVETVCFCPEKITKDAHDEIMRAFRHSEKVHVNLMVFEARFQAELLYALSAIMRYMT
;
A
#
# COMPACT_ATOMS: atom_id res chain seq x y z
N MET A 1 11.40 -3.58 -36.22
CA MET A 1 11.93 -4.23 -35.00
C MET A 1 11.13 -3.67 -33.84
N ALA A 2 10.22 -4.46 -33.28
CA ALA A 2 9.35 -4.03 -32.18
C ALA A 2 10.21 -3.92 -30.91
N GLY A 3 10.32 -2.71 -30.37
CA GLY A 3 10.95 -2.48 -29.08
C GLY A 3 10.20 -3.27 -28.01
N ARG A 4 10.90 -4.16 -27.31
CA ARG A 4 10.40 -4.74 -26.08
C ARG A 4 10.29 -3.60 -25.08
N HIS A 5 9.09 -3.03 -24.94
CA HIS A 5 8.74 -2.33 -23.72
C HIS A 5 8.83 -3.38 -22.59
N GLN A 6 9.89 -3.32 -21.78
CA GLN A 6 9.89 -4.01 -20.50
C GLN A 6 8.67 -3.46 -19.74
N ASP A 7 7.66 -4.30 -19.53
CA ASP A 7 6.57 -3.96 -18.61
C ASP A 7 7.21 -3.81 -17.24
N GLY A 8 7.24 -2.57 -16.72
CA GLY A 8 8.05 -2.19 -15.56
C GLY A 8 7.72 -2.97 -14.29
N LEU A 9 6.55 -3.61 -14.23
CA LEU A 9 6.13 -4.42 -13.08
C LEU A 9 6.40 -5.93 -13.24
N ASN A 10 7.01 -6.37 -14.34
CA ASN A 10 7.27 -7.81 -14.57
C ASN A 10 8.07 -8.46 -13.44
N HIS A 11 9.06 -7.76 -12.89
CA HIS A 11 9.82 -8.29 -11.76
C HIS A 11 8.96 -8.42 -10.51
N VAL A 12 8.07 -7.46 -10.24
CA VAL A 12 7.16 -7.46 -9.09
C VAL A 12 6.23 -8.66 -9.20
N ILE A 13 5.63 -8.86 -10.38
CA ILE A 13 4.76 -10.01 -10.64
C ILE A 13 5.52 -11.33 -10.50
N LYS A 14 6.79 -11.39 -10.93
CA LYS A 14 7.64 -12.58 -10.73
C LYS A 14 7.87 -12.87 -9.25
N GLN A 15 8.09 -11.85 -8.42
CA GLN A 15 8.23 -12.03 -6.97
C GLN A 15 6.90 -12.52 -6.35
N ILE A 16 5.78 -11.88 -6.67
CA ILE A 16 4.45 -12.33 -6.19
C ILE A 16 4.16 -13.77 -6.64
N GLY A 17 4.67 -14.17 -7.82
CA GLY A 17 4.52 -15.52 -8.37
C GLY A 17 5.16 -16.67 -7.59
N TYR A 18 5.99 -16.39 -6.57
CA TYR A 18 6.37 -17.42 -5.59
C TYR A 18 5.18 -17.93 -4.76
N HIS A 19 4.06 -17.19 -4.77
CA HIS A 19 2.82 -17.51 -4.07
C HIS A 19 1.62 -17.48 -5.02
N PRO A 20 1.36 -18.56 -5.79
CA PRO A 20 0.35 -18.56 -6.86
C PRO A 20 -1.08 -18.23 -6.42
N ASP A 21 -1.49 -18.72 -5.24
CA ASP A 21 -2.83 -18.46 -4.70
C ASP A 21 -3.03 -16.97 -4.42
N TYR A 22 -2.03 -16.32 -3.82
CA TYR A 22 -2.04 -14.89 -3.60
C TYR A 22 -1.91 -14.10 -4.92
N LEU A 23 -1.07 -14.55 -5.87
CA LEU A 23 -0.91 -13.90 -7.17
C LEU A 23 -2.26 -13.78 -7.91
N LYS A 24 -3.09 -14.82 -7.84
CA LYS A 24 -4.43 -14.82 -8.44
C LYS A 24 -5.28 -13.68 -7.87
N GLU A 25 -5.34 -13.55 -6.54
CA GLU A 25 -6.14 -12.51 -5.88
C GLU A 25 -5.56 -11.11 -6.11
N PHE A 26 -4.24 -10.97 -6.14
CA PHE A 26 -3.56 -9.72 -6.48
C PHE A 26 -3.91 -9.24 -7.90
N LEU A 27 -3.79 -10.11 -8.90
CA LEU A 27 -4.10 -9.77 -10.30
C LEU A 27 -5.60 -9.48 -10.49
N GLY A 28 -6.47 -10.27 -9.85
CA GLY A 28 -7.91 -10.03 -9.84
C GLY A 28 -8.26 -8.66 -9.27
N THR A 29 -7.66 -8.31 -8.13
CA THR A 29 -7.84 -7.01 -7.48
C THR A 29 -7.33 -5.87 -8.36
N GLN A 30 -6.10 -5.96 -8.88
CA GLN A 30 -5.52 -4.96 -9.79
C GLN A 30 -6.41 -4.70 -11.01
N ASN A 31 -6.88 -5.77 -11.65
CA ASN A 31 -7.77 -5.66 -12.80
C ASN A 31 -9.10 -5.00 -12.43
N TYR A 32 -9.70 -5.38 -11.29
CA TYR A 32 -10.94 -4.77 -10.82
C TYR A 32 -10.77 -3.27 -10.54
N LEU A 33 -9.75 -2.89 -9.77
CA LEU A 33 -9.50 -1.50 -9.39
C LEU A 33 -9.26 -0.59 -10.60
N LEU A 34 -8.46 -1.05 -11.58
CA LEU A 34 -8.02 -0.20 -12.69
C LEU A 34 -8.88 -0.32 -13.95
N SER A 35 -9.55 -1.46 -14.16
CA SER A 35 -10.26 -1.77 -15.41
C SER A 35 -11.70 -2.24 -15.21
N GLY A 36 -12.07 -2.70 -14.02
CA GLY A 36 -13.44 -3.10 -13.67
C GLY A 36 -14.42 -1.93 -13.59
N ASP A 37 -15.70 -2.26 -13.46
CA ASP A 37 -16.75 -1.25 -13.25
C ASP A 37 -16.54 -0.52 -11.93
N GLY A 38 -16.81 0.78 -11.90
CA GLY A 38 -16.68 1.56 -10.66
C GLY A 38 -17.02 3.03 -10.85
N PRO A 39 -17.17 3.78 -9.74
CA PRO A 39 -17.60 5.18 -9.76
C PRO A 39 -16.68 6.15 -10.53
N LEU A 40 -15.39 5.84 -10.65
CA LEU A 40 -14.38 6.69 -11.28
C LEU A 40 -14.11 6.31 -12.73
N ARG A 41 -13.86 7.34 -13.53
CA ARG A 41 -13.33 7.22 -14.90
C ARG A 41 -11.91 6.64 -14.90
N TYR A 42 -11.55 5.91 -15.94
CA TYR A 42 -10.26 5.23 -16.03
C TYR A 42 -9.03 6.16 -15.94
N ASP A 43 -9.11 7.35 -16.54
CA ASP A 43 -8.06 8.36 -16.45
C ASP A 43 -7.84 8.86 -15.02
N TYR A 44 -8.91 9.04 -14.24
CA TYR A 44 -8.82 9.36 -12.81
C TYR A 44 -8.12 8.24 -12.05
N ARG A 45 -8.43 6.97 -12.31
CA ARG A 45 -7.87 5.83 -11.58
C ARG A 45 -6.36 5.74 -11.72
N HIS A 46 -5.85 5.82 -12.95
CA HIS A 46 -4.41 5.81 -13.18
C HIS A 46 -3.72 7.08 -12.68
N TYR A 47 -4.37 8.24 -12.75
CA TYR A 47 -3.78 9.46 -12.20
C TYR A 47 -3.70 9.41 -10.67
N ILE A 48 -4.71 8.86 -9.99
CA ILE A 48 -4.68 8.61 -8.54
C ILE A 48 -3.55 7.64 -8.19
N ALA A 49 -3.33 6.59 -8.98
CA ALA A 49 -2.20 5.67 -8.80
C ALA A 49 -0.84 6.40 -8.90
N ILE A 50 -0.70 7.33 -9.85
CA ILE A 50 0.50 8.19 -9.97
C ILE A 50 0.66 9.07 -8.73
N MET A 51 -0.42 9.71 -8.26
CA MET A 51 -0.40 10.58 -7.07
C MET A 51 -0.03 9.81 -5.79
N ALA A 52 -0.53 8.58 -5.63
CA ALA A 52 -0.20 7.70 -4.52
C ALA A 52 1.27 7.27 -4.58
N ALA A 53 1.73 6.78 -5.73
CA ALA A 53 3.11 6.33 -5.90
C ALA A 53 4.14 7.46 -5.70
N ALA A 54 3.78 8.69 -6.08
CA ALA A 54 4.60 9.88 -5.86
C ALA A 54 4.83 10.19 -4.37
N ARG A 55 3.96 9.74 -3.45
CA ARG A 55 4.15 9.95 -1.99
C ARG A 55 5.37 9.23 -1.43
N HIS A 56 5.81 8.15 -2.10
CA HIS A 56 7.01 7.38 -1.75
C HIS A 56 8.08 7.44 -2.85
N GLN A 57 7.97 8.37 -3.80
CA GLN A 57 8.90 8.52 -4.93
C GLN A 57 9.13 7.21 -5.72
N CYS A 58 8.12 6.34 -5.79
CA CYS A 58 8.25 5.04 -6.46
C CYS A 58 8.23 5.21 -7.98
N THR A 59 9.40 5.45 -8.57
CA THR A 59 9.56 5.76 -10.00
C THR A 59 9.07 4.64 -10.92
N CYS A 60 9.18 3.37 -10.47
CA CYS A 60 8.65 2.20 -11.17
C CYS A 60 7.13 2.32 -11.37
N LEU A 61 6.35 2.50 -10.29
CA LEU A 61 4.89 2.64 -10.37
C LEU A 61 4.45 3.94 -11.05
N ILE A 62 5.15 5.06 -10.78
CA ILE A 62 4.88 6.34 -11.45
C ILE A 62 5.01 6.18 -12.96
N SER A 63 6.10 5.56 -13.44
CA SER A 63 6.37 5.37 -14.86
C SER A 63 5.36 4.42 -15.49
N HIS A 64 5.06 3.30 -14.84
CA HIS A 64 4.06 2.34 -15.30
C HIS A 64 2.68 3.00 -15.48
N HIS A 65 2.20 3.73 -14.47
CA HIS A 65 0.87 4.34 -14.55
C HIS A 65 0.81 5.58 -15.45
N LYS A 66 1.90 6.33 -15.65
CA LYS A 66 1.97 7.35 -16.72
C LYS A 66 1.76 6.74 -18.09
N GLN A 67 2.40 5.62 -18.38
CA GLN A 67 2.24 4.92 -19.66
C GLN A 67 0.81 4.41 -19.84
N LYS A 68 0.22 3.78 -18.82
CA LYS A 68 -1.17 3.30 -18.85
C LYS A 68 -2.18 4.44 -19.00
N PHE A 69 -1.97 5.54 -18.26
CA PHE A 69 -2.78 6.76 -18.37
C PHE A 69 -2.77 7.33 -19.79
N ALA A 70 -1.59 7.46 -20.41
CA ALA A 70 -1.45 7.93 -21.78
C ALA A 70 -2.08 6.96 -22.80
N ALA A 71 -1.86 5.66 -22.64
CA ALA A 71 -2.39 4.63 -23.53
C ALA A 71 -3.92 4.57 -23.54
N GLN A 72 -4.58 4.97 -22.45
CA GLN A 72 -6.04 5.05 -22.34
C GLN A 72 -6.62 6.41 -22.76
N GLY A 73 -5.81 7.29 -23.38
CA GLY A 73 -6.25 8.60 -23.85
C GLY A 73 -6.39 9.66 -22.75
N GLY A 74 -5.73 9.46 -21.61
CA GLY A 74 -5.67 10.47 -20.54
C GLY A 74 -5.05 11.78 -21.03
N ASN A 75 -5.48 12.91 -20.46
CA ASN A 75 -4.95 14.22 -20.84
C ASN A 75 -3.49 14.37 -20.40
N ILE A 76 -2.56 14.29 -21.35
CA ILE A 76 -1.11 14.36 -21.09
C ILE A 76 -0.68 15.64 -20.39
N GLN A 77 -1.45 16.73 -20.47
CA GLN A 77 -1.15 17.95 -19.71
C GLN A 77 -1.15 17.70 -18.19
N TRP A 78 -1.95 16.76 -17.70
CA TRP A 78 -1.99 16.40 -16.28
C TRP A 78 -0.65 15.85 -15.78
N LEU A 79 0.14 15.24 -16.68
CA LEU A 79 1.46 14.71 -16.36
C LEU A 79 2.53 15.80 -16.19
N LYS A 80 2.18 17.09 -16.32
CA LYS A 80 3.11 18.21 -16.07
C LYS A 80 3.12 18.68 -14.60
N GLY A 81 2.22 18.16 -13.77
CA GLY A 81 2.12 18.49 -12.35
C GLY A 81 0.70 18.78 -11.87
N LEU A 82 0.53 18.91 -10.55
CA LEU A 82 -0.77 19.06 -9.88
C LEU A 82 -1.54 20.33 -10.30
N GLN A 83 -0.85 21.36 -10.78
CA GLN A 83 -1.46 22.60 -11.29
C GLN A 83 -2.22 22.41 -12.61
N TYR A 84 -2.00 21.29 -13.31
CA TYR A 84 -2.61 21.00 -14.61
C TYR A 84 -3.83 20.06 -14.53
N ILE A 85 -4.22 19.62 -13.35
CA ILE A 85 -5.32 18.66 -13.16
C ILE A 85 -6.64 19.34 -12.75
N PRO A 86 -7.79 18.68 -12.95
CA PRO A 86 -9.06 19.15 -12.44
C PRO A 86 -9.01 19.43 -10.94
N LYS A 87 -9.65 20.52 -10.50
CA LYS A 87 -9.71 20.91 -9.08
C LYS A 87 -10.20 19.77 -8.19
N LYS A 88 -11.15 18.97 -8.67
CA LYS A 88 -11.63 17.74 -8.02
C LYS A 88 -10.48 16.78 -7.64
N LEU A 89 -9.61 16.43 -8.58
CA LEU A 89 -8.42 15.59 -8.32
C LEU A 89 -7.40 16.27 -7.41
N MET A 90 -7.15 17.56 -7.63
CA MET A 90 -6.20 18.31 -6.79
C MET A 90 -6.62 18.36 -5.32
N ASN A 91 -7.93 18.46 -5.04
CA ASN A 91 -8.45 18.47 -3.67
C ASN A 91 -8.19 17.13 -2.93
N LEU A 92 -8.02 16.02 -3.66
CA LEU A 92 -7.69 14.71 -3.08
C LEU A 92 -6.27 14.66 -2.47
N ASN A 93 -5.40 15.60 -2.84
CA ASN A 93 -3.98 15.57 -2.44
C ASN A 93 -3.78 15.67 -0.91
N GLU A 94 -4.66 16.38 -0.20
CA GLU A 94 -4.60 16.49 1.26
C GLU A 94 -4.75 15.10 1.91
N ILE A 95 -5.78 14.33 1.53
CA ILE A 95 -5.99 12.99 2.09
C ILE A 95 -4.98 11.96 1.56
N ASN A 96 -4.47 12.13 0.33
CA ASN A 96 -3.38 11.32 -0.22
C ASN A 96 -2.15 11.39 0.69
N LYS A 97 -1.73 12.61 1.07
CA LYS A 97 -0.63 12.83 2.00
C LYS A 97 -0.89 12.21 3.38
N ILE A 98 -2.09 12.40 3.92
CA ILE A 98 -2.45 11.87 5.25
C ILE A 98 -2.41 10.34 5.23
N LEU A 99 -3.09 9.69 4.28
CA LEU A 99 -3.16 8.23 4.21
C LEU A 99 -1.79 7.57 4.04
N ALA A 100 -0.93 8.11 3.18
CA ALA A 100 0.38 7.52 2.91
C ALA A 100 1.33 7.52 4.12
N HIS A 101 1.19 8.48 5.03
CA HIS A 101 2.21 8.78 6.05
C HIS A 101 1.69 8.76 7.49
N THR A 102 0.47 9.23 7.71
CA THR A 102 -0.13 9.41 9.04
C THR A 102 -1.64 9.16 9.00
N PRO A 103 -2.10 7.96 8.59
CA PRO A 103 -3.52 7.69 8.34
C PRO A 103 -4.41 7.96 9.56
N TRP A 104 -3.86 7.86 10.78
CA TRP A 104 -4.53 8.23 12.04
C TRP A 104 -4.94 9.70 12.17
N LEU A 105 -4.37 10.60 11.38
CA LEU A 105 -4.77 12.01 11.35
C LEU A 105 -5.98 12.29 10.45
N LEU A 106 -6.50 11.27 9.75
CA LEU A 106 -7.64 11.45 8.85
C LEU A 106 -8.95 11.63 9.62
N LYS A 107 -9.40 12.88 9.70
CA LYS A 107 -10.65 13.31 10.35
C LYS A 107 -11.84 13.43 9.38
N LYS A 108 -13.06 13.39 9.93
CA LYS A 108 -14.32 13.65 9.21
C LYS A 108 -14.33 14.98 8.44
N SER A 109 -13.66 16.00 8.95
CA SER A 109 -13.57 17.32 8.31
C SER A 109 -12.85 17.27 6.97
N HIS A 110 -11.90 16.35 6.77
CA HIS A 110 -11.27 16.14 5.47
C HIS A 110 -12.26 15.56 4.46
N ILE A 111 -13.12 14.63 4.92
CA ILE A 111 -14.19 14.06 4.09
C ILE A 111 -15.19 15.15 3.70
N GLU A 112 -15.62 15.97 4.65
CA GLU A 112 -16.52 17.11 4.40
C GLU A 112 -16.01 18.09 3.34
N LYS A 113 -14.71 18.40 3.35
CA LYS A 113 -14.09 19.28 2.34
C LYS A 113 -14.17 18.70 0.93
N LEU A 114 -14.14 17.37 0.79
CA LEU A 114 -14.17 16.69 -0.51
C LEU A 114 -15.58 16.52 -1.05
N THR A 115 -16.58 16.38 -0.18
CA THR A 115 -17.96 16.04 -0.57
C THR A 115 -18.88 17.25 -0.75
N LYS A 116 -18.41 18.45 -0.37
CA LYS A 116 -19.16 19.72 -0.49
C LYS A 116 -18.61 20.60 -1.64
N GLY A 117 -19.49 21.38 -2.26
CA GLY A 117 -19.12 22.37 -3.29
C GLY A 117 -19.27 21.88 -4.73
N LYS A 118 -18.72 22.66 -5.68
CA LYS A 118 -18.91 22.46 -7.13
C LYS A 118 -18.06 21.30 -7.70
N ASP A 119 -16.87 21.10 -7.17
CA ASP A 119 -15.91 20.05 -7.58
C ASP A 119 -15.91 18.88 -6.58
N ASN A 120 -17.10 18.47 -6.14
CA ASN A 120 -17.25 17.50 -5.08
C ASN A 120 -17.06 16.05 -5.53
N TRP A 121 -16.63 15.23 -4.58
CA TRP A 121 -16.60 13.79 -4.66
C TRP A 121 -17.90 13.21 -4.10
N SER A 122 -18.55 12.33 -4.85
CA SER A 122 -19.56 11.45 -4.25
C SER A 122 -18.90 10.46 -3.29
N ILE A 123 -19.68 9.86 -2.38
CA ILE A 123 -19.15 8.83 -1.46
C ILE A 123 -18.60 7.63 -2.24
N GLY A 124 -19.27 7.19 -3.32
CA GLY A 124 -18.77 6.10 -4.17
C GLY A 124 -17.42 6.41 -4.82
N GLU A 125 -17.28 7.60 -5.42
CA GLU A 125 -16.01 8.04 -5.99
C GLU A 125 -14.91 8.13 -4.93
N LEU A 126 -15.24 8.62 -3.73
CA LEU A 126 -14.29 8.73 -2.64
C LEU A 126 -13.87 7.36 -2.09
N CYS A 127 -14.80 6.41 -1.94
CA CYS A 127 -14.51 5.02 -1.56
C CYS A 127 -13.54 4.37 -2.56
N GLN A 128 -13.81 4.50 -3.87
CA GLN A 128 -12.87 3.97 -4.86
C GLN A 128 -11.51 4.69 -4.83
N ALA A 129 -11.50 6.01 -4.63
CA ALA A 129 -10.27 6.79 -4.56
C ALA A 129 -9.40 6.38 -3.37
N VAL A 130 -9.95 6.21 -2.16
CA VAL A 130 -9.17 5.81 -0.99
C VAL A 130 -8.65 4.38 -1.11
N VAL A 131 -9.41 3.48 -1.76
CA VAL A 131 -8.93 2.13 -2.08
C VAL A 131 -7.74 2.17 -3.03
N LEU A 132 -7.81 2.99 -4.10
CA LEU A 132 -6.69 3.16 -5.03
C LEU A 132 -5.46 3.78 -4.33
N LEU A 133 -5.66 4.85 -3.55
CA LEU A 133 -4.58 5.50 -2.80
C LEU A 133 -3.86 4.49 -1.90
N ALA A 134 -4.60 3.84 -0.99
CA ALA A 134 -4.02 2.90 -0.04
C ALA A 134 -3.37 1.69 -0.72
N HIS A 135 -4.00 1.14 -1.76
CA HIS A 135 -3.41 0.03 -2.55
C HIS A 135 -2.06 0.43 -3.14
N PHE A 136 -1.95 1.61 -3.74
CA PHE A 136 -0.71 2.04 -4.39
C PHE A 136 0.34 2.58 -3.40
N HIS A 137 -0.04 3.14 -2.25
CA HIS A 137 0.93 3.43 -1.18
C HIS A 137 1.62 2.15 -0.71
N CYS A 138 0.83 1.13 -0.41
CA CYS A 138 1.34 -0.12 0.12
C CYS A 138 2.08 -0.92 -0.97
N LEU A 139 1.65 -0.81 -2.25
CA LEU A 139 2.36 -1.45 -3.36
C LEU A 139 3.76 -0.83 -3.56
N CYS A 140 3.97 0.45 -3.28
CA CYS A 140 5.32 1.04 -3.26
C CYS A 140 6.24 0.27 -2.31
N SER A 141 5.79 -0.04 -1.09
CA SER A 141 6.56 -0.84 -0.13
C SER A 141 6.98 -2.19 -0.70
N PHE A 142 6.05 -2.88 -1.34
CA PHE A 142 6.35 -4.18 -1.95
C PHE A 142 7.29 -4.05 -3.15
N VAL A 143 7.19 -2.98 -3.94
CA VAL A 143 8.10 -2.72 -5.08
C VAL A 143 9.53 -2.52 -4.58
N PHE A 144 9.75 -1.63 -3.60
CA PHE A 144 11.08 -1.40 -3.03
C PHE A 144 11.67 -2.67 -2.40
N ALA A 145 10.86 -3.44 -1.66
CA ALA A 145 11.29 -4.73 -1.13
C ALA A 145 11.64 -5.73 -2.24
N SER A 146 10.86 -5.76 -3.33
CA SER A 146 11.09 -6.62 -4.49
C SER A 146 12.37 -6.30 -5.25
N GLU A 147 12.70 -5.01 -5.40
CA GLU A 147 13.93 -4.55 -6.06
C GLU A 147 15.18 -5.03 -5.31
N ILE A 148 15.12 -5.06 -3.97
CA ILE A 148 16.23 -5.54 -3.13
C ILE A 148 16.36 -7.07 -3.18
N LEU A 149 15.23 -7.76 -3.33
CA LEU A 149 15.12 -9.21 -3.49
C LEU A 149 15.65 -9.71 -4.85
N GLU A 150 15.94 -8.84 -5.82
CA GLU A 150 16.61 -9.28 -7.04
C GLU A 150 18.05 -9.74 -6.74
N HIS A 151 18.39 -10.95 -7.19
CA HIS A 151 19.76 -11.47 -7.11
C HIS A 151 20.64 -10.74 -8.15
N PRO A 152 21.79 -10.15 -7.79
CA PRO A 152 22.70 -9.51 -8.73
C PRO A 152 23.42 -10.45 -9.72
N GLU A 153 23.20 -11.78 -9.67
CA GLU A 153 23.98 -12.73 -10.47
C GLU A 153 23.51 -12.86 -11.94
N GLU A 154 22.44 -12.17 -12.35
CA GLU A 154 22.04 -12.08 -13.76
C GLU A 154 21.74 -10.64 -14.17
N CYS A 155 22.76 -9.77 -14.24
CA CYS A 155 22.81 -8.68 -15.23
C CYS A 155 24.23 -8.10 -15.30
N GLN A 156 25.04 -8.64 -16.22
CA GLN A 156 26.14 -7.89 -16.81
C GLN A 156 25.58 -6.98 -17.92
N ASP A 157 25.72 -5.68 -17.67
CA ASP A 157 26.00 -4.61 -18.63
C ASP A 157 24.90 -4.18 -19.63
N THR A 158 24.40 -2.94 -19.52
CA THR A 158 24.90 -1.79 -20.30
C THR A 158 24.02 -0.55 -20.08
N GLY A 159 24.69 0.61 -20.04
CA GLY A 159 24.14 1.89 -19.58
C GLY A 159 23.07 2.55 -20.46
N ASN A 160 22.45 3.61 -19.94
CA ASN A 160 22.92 4.98 -20.15
C ASN A 160 22.03 5.95 -19.36
N ASN A 161 22.60 6.62 -18.37
CA ASN A 161 21.97 7.73 -17.66
C ASN A 161 21.84 8.91 -18.62
N ASN A 162 20.60 9.26 -18.99
CA ASN A 162 20.15 10.65 -19.23
C ASN A 162 18.80 10.65 -19.98
N VAL A 163 17.69 10.60 -19.22
CA VAL A 163 16.50 11.44 -19.44
C VAL A 163 15.81 11.62 -18.10
N VAL A 164 16.32 12.52 -17.26
CA VAL A 164 15.57 13.05 -16.11
C VAL A 164 15.44 14.54 -16.34
N SER A 165 14.25 14.99 -16.73
CA SER A 165 13.81 16.35 -16.45
C SER A 165 12.28 16.40 -16.41
N ASP A 166 11.78 17.02 -15.34
CA ASP A 166 10.53 17.80 -15.31
C ASP A 166 9.21 17.08 -14.97
N ILE A 167 9.20 16.29 -13.88
CA ILE A 167 8.09 16.36 -12.90
C ILE A 167 8.67 16.52 -11.49
N GLU A 168 9.62 17.42 -11.34
CA GLU A 168 9.99 17.98 -10.05
C GLU A 168 9.56 19.44 -10.07
N SER A 169 8.31 19.67 -9.71
CA SER A 169 7.92 20.98 -9.19
C SER A 169 7.63 20.82 -7.71
N SER A 170 8.68 21.07 -6.94
CA SER A 170 8.68 21.88 -5.72
C SER A 170 7.73 21.45 -4.60
N GLU A 171 8.17 20.47 -3.83
CA GLU A 171 8.21 20.55 -2.37
C GLU A 171 9.22 19.47 -1.95
N GLU A 172 10.44 19.88 -1.61
CA GLU A 172 11.38 19.03 -0.88
C GLU A 172 10.79 18.85 0.53
N VAL A 173 9.79 17.98 0.63
CA VAL A 173 9.17 17.65 1.91
C VAL A 173 10.23 16.91 2.69
N ALA A 174 10.73 17.51 3.77
CA ALA A 174 11.59 16.81 4.72
C ALA A 174 10.92 15.46 5.04
N GLN A 175 11.59 14.38 4.63
CA GLN A 175 11.03 13.05 4.75
C GLN A 175 11.23 12.62 6.20
N GLU A 176 10.12 12.50 6.91
CA GLU A 176 10.11 12.12 8.32
C GLU A 176 10.82 10.78 8.51
N THR A 177 11.51 10.62 9.64
CA THR A 177 12.12 9.34 9.99
C THR A 177 11.08 8.38 10.56
N VAL A 178 11.43 7.10 10.60
CA VAL A 178 10.59 6.07 11.24
C VAL A 178 10.33 6.44 12.71
N GLU A 179 11.37 6.90 13.41
CA GLU A 179 11.30 7.30 14.81
C GLU A 179 10.33 8.47 15.02
N GLU A 180 10.39 9.50 14.16
CA GLU A 180 9.48 10.66 14.22
C GLU A 180 8.02 10.25 13.97
N LEU A 181 7.78 9.36 13.01
CA LEU A 181 6.44 8.86 12.70
C LEU A 181 5.89 7.98 13.83
N MET A 182 6.72 7.13 14.42
CA MET A 182 6.36 6.33 15.58
C MET A 182 6.06 7.19 16.82
N GLU A 183 6.84 8.25 17.06
CA GLU A 183 6.57 9.21 18.14
C GLU A 183 5.22 9.93 17.93
N LYS A 184 4.95 10.39 16.71
CA LYS A 184 3.66 10.98 16.34
C LYS A 184 2.51 10.01 16.56
N MET A 185 2.65 8.76 16.13
CA MET A 185 1.64 7.73 16.35
C MET A 185 1.40 7.55 17.85
N ASN A 186 2.47 7.36 18.63
CA ASN A 186 2.36 7.14 20.08
C ASN A 186 1.66 8.30 20.79
N GLY A 187 1.87 9.54 20.34
CA GLY A 187 1.13 10.72 20.83
C GLY A 187 -0.37 10.71 20.54
N HIS A 188 -0.81 9.94 19.54
CA HIS A 188 -2.22 9.80 19.14
C HIS A 188 -2.85 8.47 19.56
N MET A 189 -2.10 7.57 20.20
CA MET A 189 -2.59 6.25 20.60
C MET A 189 -3.82 6.32 21.51
N SER A 190 -3.96 7.37 22.34
CA SER A 190 -5.12 7.59 23.20
C SER A 190 -6.31 8.26 22.50
N ASP A 191 -6.09 8.93 21.37
CA ASP A 191 -7.12 9.72 20.67
C ASP A 191 -7.99 8.86 19.76
N PHE A 192 -7.52 7.66 19.42
CA PHE A 192 -8.13 6.86 18.37
C PHE A 192 -8.18 5.39 18.75
N ILE A 193 -9.33 4.98 19.28
CA ILE A 193 -9.66 3.58 19.44
C ILE A 193 -10.33 3.13 18.12
N ILE A 194 -9.61 2.40 17.25
CA ILE A 194 -10.18 1.79 16.03
C ILE A 194 -11.31 0.81 16.31
N GLN A 195 -11.56 0.45 17.59
CA GLN A 195 -12.65 -0.44 18.00
C GLN A 195 -14.03 -0.04 17.43
N ASP A 196 -14.26 1.24 17.09
CA ASP A 196 -15.52 1.69 16.45
C ASP A 196 -15.66 1.30 14.97
N CYS A 197 -14.59 0.82 14.31
CA CYS A 197 -14.60 0.51 12.88
C CYS A 197 -13.65 -0.65 12.55
N THR A 198 -14.14 -1.88 12.71
CA THR A 198 -13.48 -3.12 12.28
C THR A 198 -13.71 -3.40 10.79
N TRP A 199 -12.88 -4.29 10.22
CA TRP A 199 -13.07 -4.76 8.84
C TRP A 199 -14.42 -5.46 8.67
N ASP A 200 -14.67 -6.46 9.51
CA ASP A 200 -15.81 -7.36 9.41
C ASP A 200 -17.15 -6.69 9.69
N ASP A 201 -17.23 -5.82 10.71
CA ASP A 201 -18.51 -5.22 11.11
C ASP A 201 -18.85 -3.95 10.31
N HIS A 202 -17.85 -3.22 9.81
CA HIS A 202 -18.05 -1.87 9.28
C HIS A 202 -17.49 -1.68 7.87
N ALA A 203 -16.17 -1.79 7.71
CA ALA A 203 -15.48 -1.37 6.48
C ALA A 203 -15.88 -2.21 5.26
N TYR A 204 -16.01 -3.54 5.41
CA TYR A 204 -16.48 -4.44 4.37
C TYR A 204 -17.83 -4.01 3.79
N SER A 205 -18.81 -3.81 4.68
CA SER A 205 -20.19 -3.46 4.31
C SER A 205 -20.28 -2.06 3.71
N LEU A 206 -19.51 -1.10 4.25
CA LEU A 206 -19.46 0.27 3.72
C LEU A 206 -18.92 0.28 2.28
N LEU A 207 -17.85 -0.46 2.01
CA LEU A 207 -17.27 -0.55 0.67
C LEU A 207 -18.27 -1.13 -0.33
N ASN A 208 -18.84 -2.30 -0.06
CA ASN A 208 -19.78 -2.94 -0.97
C ASN A 208 -21.05 -2.12 -1.22
N ARG A 209 -21.43 -1.22 -0.30
CA ARG A 209 -22.55 -0.29 -0.49
C ARG A 209 -22.25 0.80 -1.54
N PHE A 210 -21.00 1.26 -1.64
CA PHE A 210 -20.64 2.46 -2.42
C PHE A 210 -19.71 2.19 -3.61
N TYR A 211 -19.00 1.07 -3.58
CA TYR A 211 -18.18 0.53 -4.64
C TYR A 211 -18.41 -0.98 -4.64
N ASN A 212 -19.39 -1.41 -5.44
CA ASN A 212 -19.90 -2.78 -5.44
C ASN A 212 -18.76 -3.82 -5.54
N ASP A 213 -18.92 -4.99 -4.94
CA ASP A 213 -18.01 -6.15 -4.96
C ASP A 213 -16.56 -5.91 -4.44
N VAL A 214 -16.10 -4.67 -4.29
CA VAL A 214 -14.72 -4.39 -3.85
C VAL A 214 -14.46 -4.90 -2.44
N GLY A 215 -15.46 -4.83 -1.56
CA GLY A 215 -15.33 -5.35 -0.20
C GLY A 215 -15.09 -6.85 -0.23
N THR A 216 -15.80 -7.58 -1.08
CA THR A 216 -15.63 -9.03 -1.29
C THR A 216 -14.26 -9.37 -1.88
N ILE A 217 -13.81 -8.63 -2.89
CA ILE A 217 -12.51 -8.85 -3.54
C ILE A 217 -11.36 -8.61 -2.55
N LEU A 218 -11.43 -7.52 -1.78
CA LEU A 218 -10.41 -7.19 -0.79
C LEU A 218 -10.42 -8.15 0.39
N ASP A 219 -11.60 -8.58 0.84
CA ASP A 219 -11.75 -9.55 1.92
C ASP A 219 -11.10 -10.90 1.58
N GLU A 220 -11.35 -11.42 0.37
CA GLU A 220 -10.70 -12.64 -0.10
C GLU A 220 -9.17 -12.47 -0.21
N LYS A 221 -8.71 -11.33 -0.75
CA LYS A 221 -7.27 -11.03 -0.85
C LYS A 221 -6.59 -10.96 0.51
N PHE A 222 -7.22 -10.31 1.50
CA PHE A 222 -6.71 -10.25 2.87
C PHE A 222 -6.68 -11.63 3.51
N LYS A 223 -7.74 -12.43 3.37
CA LYS A 223 -7.80 -13.80 3.91
C LYS A 223 -6.72 -14.69 3.31
N VAL A 224 -6.57 -14.69 1.98
CA VAL A 224 -5.54 -15.48 1.31
C VAL A 224 -4.15 -15.10 1.80
N ALA A 225 -3.83 -13.80 1.93
CA ALA A 225 -2.53 -13.38 2.45
C ALA A 225 -2.33 -13.72 3.93
N TYR A 226 -3.37 -13.56 4.75
CA TYR A 226 -3.31 -13.83 6.19
C TYR A 226 -3.10 -15.32 6.47
N ASP A 227 -3.84 -16.19 5.77
CA ASP A 227 -3.86 -17.63 5.99
C ASP A 227 -2.80 -18.40 5.20
N LEU A 228 -2.13 -17.77 4.22
CA LEU A 228 -1.12 -18.41 3.39
C LEU A 228 -0.07 -19.10 4.25
N THR A 229 0.13 -20.39 4.02
CA THR A 229 1.17 -21.17 4.69
C THR A 229 1.53 -22.39 3.87
N TYR A 230 2.83 -22.74 3.90
CA TYR A 230 3.33 -24.00 3.35
C TYR A 230 3.75 -24.97 4.45
N TYR A 231 3.43 -24.64 5.71
CA TYR A 231 3.90 -25.35 6.90
C TYR A 231 5.44 -25.49 6.94
N THR A 232 6.15 -24.46 6.48
CA THR A 232 7.63 -24.41 6.48
C THR A 232 8.13 -23.18 7.23
N MET A 233 9.34 -23.28 7.78
CA MET A 233 10.08 -22.15 8.35
C MET A 233 11.58 -22.38 8.12
N GLY A 234 12.16 -21.66 7.15
CA GLY A 234 13.53 -21.88 6.71
C GLY A 234 13.71 -23.31 6.20
N HIS A 235 14.67 -24.06 6.74
CA HIS A 235 14.88 -25.46 6.34
C HIS A 235 13.94 -26.48 7.01
N LYS A 236 13.04 -26.03 7.90
CA LYS A 236 12.12 -26.93 8.62
C LYS A 236 10.79 -27.09 7.88
N GLU A 237 10.25 -28.29 7.91
CA GLU A 237 8.94 -28.66 7.36
C GLU A 237 7.99 -29.10 8.48
N ASN A 238 6.69 -29.14 8.20
CA ASN A 238 5.62 -29.46 9.15
C ASN A 238 5.59 -28.51 10.37
N VAL A 239 5.88 -27.24 10.14
CA VAL A 239 5.85 -26.19 11.16
C VAL A 239 4.57 -25.39 11.01
N ASP A 240 3.73 -25.35 12.04
CA ASP A 240 2.63 -24.40 12.09
C ASP A 240 3.17 -22.98 12.33
N THR A 241 3.07 -22.14 11.29
CA THR A 241 3.54 -20.75 11.31
C THR A 241 2.46 -19.76 11.73
N THR A 242 1.26 -20.22 12.11
CA THR A 242 0.12 -19.34 12.45
C THR A 242 0.49 -18.30 13.50
N ILE A 243 1.17 -18.71 14.58
CA ILE A 243 1.57 -17.79 15.65
C ILE A 243 2.50 -16.69 15.11
N PHE A 244 3.46 -17.03 14.25
CA PHE A 244 4.37 -16.07 13.64
C PHE A 244 3.63 -15.11 12.69
N ARG A 245 2.80 -15.63 11.78
CA ARG A 245 2.03 -14.80 10.82
C ARG A 245 1.09 -13.84 11.53
N ARG A 246 0.37 -14.31 12.55
CA ARG A 246 -0.48 -13.46 13.41
C ARG A 246 0.33 -12.38 14.12
N ALA A 247 1.51 -12.71 14.63
CA ALA A 247 2.41 -11.72 15.25
C ALA A 247 2.85 -10.65 14.26
N VAL A 248 3.23 -11.00 13.03
CA VAL A 248 3.60 -10.04 11.99
C VAL A 248 2.43 -9.10 11.67
N TRP A 249 1.25 -9.64 11.37
CA TRP A 249 0.06 -8.85 11.03
C TRP A 249 -0.33 -7.89 12.17
N ASN A 250 -0.38 -8.40 13.39
CA ASN A 250 -0.78 -7.61 14.56
C ASN A 250 0.30 -6.59 14.97
N TYR A 251 1.57 -6.86 14.68
CA TYR A 251 2.63 -5.88 14.87
C TYR A 251 2.46 -4.69 13.93
N ILE A 252 2.18 -4.96 12.65
CA ILE A 252 1.92 -3.92 11.64
C ILE A 252 0.71 -3.08 12.07
N HIS A 253 -0.40 -3.73 12.41
CA HIS A 253 -1.56 -3.02 12.95
C HIS A 253 -1.22 -2.17 14.18
N ARG A 254 -0.41 -2.70 15.12
CA ARG A 254 0.02 -1.98 16.32
C ARG A 254 0.86 -0.74 16.02
N ILE A 255 1.79 -0.79 15.07
CA ILE A 255 2.59 0.40 14.69
C ILE A 255 1.72 1.45 13.96
N TYR A 256 0.55 1.07 13.47
CA TYR A 256 -0.50 1.99 12.99
C TYR A 256 -1.53 2.35 14.09
N GLY A 257 -1.34 1.95 15.34
CA GLY A 257 -2.27 2.25 16.45
C GLY A 257 -3.52 1.37 16.52
N ILE A 258 -3.59 0.30 15.74
CA ILE A 258 -4.70 -0.67 15.76
C ILE A 258 -4.37 -1.78 16.75
N ILE A 259 -5.19 -1.88 17.80
CA ILE A 259 -5.04 -2.87 18.85
C ILE A 259 -6.25 -3.80 18.82
N HIS A 260 -5.97 -5.11 18.78
CA HIS A 260 -7.00 -6.14 18.80
C HIS A 260 -7.09 -6.76 20.19
N ASP A 261 -8.27 -6.69 20.81
CA ASP A 261 -8.49 -7.13 22.20
C ASP A 261 -8.36 -8.66 22.39
N ASP A 262 -8.52 -9.42 21.31
CA ASP A 262 -8.42 -10.88 21.28
C ASP A 262 -6.98 -11.40 21.07
N TYR A 263 -6.00 -10.50 20.94
CA TYR A 263 -4.61 -10.85 20.71
C TYR A 263 -3.72 -10.55 21.93
N ASN A 264 -2.96 -11.57 22.36
CA ASN A 264 -1.99 -11.41 23.44
C ASN A 264 -0.68 -10.79 22.94
N TYR A 265 -0.57 -9.46 23.03
CA TYR A 265 0.63 -8.72 22.60
C TYR A 265 1.91 -9.06 23.39
N SER A 266 1.81 -9.67 24.57
CA SER A 266 3.01 -10.10 25.32
C SER A 266 3.77 -11.23 24.63
N GLU A 267 3.08 -12.05 23.82
CA GLU A 267 3.70 -13.17 23.08
C GLU A 267 4.48 -12.69 21.85
N MET A 268 4.18 -11.49 21.34
CA MET A 268 4.83 -10.91 20.16
C MET A 268 6.31 -10.58 20.41
N GLU A 269 6.64 -10.08 21.60
CA GLU A 269 8.00 -9.63 21.93
C GLU A 269 9.05 -10.75 21.91
N GLY A 270 8.62 -12.00 22.10
CA GLY A 270 9.48 -13.19 22.01
C GLY A 270 9.60 -13.77 20.59
N LEU A 271 8.73 -13.36 19.66
CA LEU A 271 8.64 -13.93 18.31
C LEU A 271 9.28 -13.04 17.25
N LEU A 272 9.14 -11.72 17.38
CA LEU A 272 9.66 -10.73 16.45
C LEU A 272 10.82 -9.99 17.11
N ASP A 273 12.04 -10.34 16.73
CA ASP A 273 13.22 -9.66 17.23
C ASP A 273 13.26 -8.18 16.77
N TYR A 274 14.17 -7.41 17.37
CA TYR A 274 14.31 -5.99 17.05
C TYR A 274 14.64 -5.74 15.57
N GLY A 275 15.49 -6.58 14.95
CA GLY A 275 15.87 -6.42 13.55
C GLY A 275 14.68 -6.58 12.63
N PHE A 276 13.90 -7.65 12.82
CA PHE A 276 12.68 -7.90 12.06
C PHE A 276 11.67 -6.76 12.21
N ARG A 277 11.47 -6.29 13.45
CA ARG A 277 10.60 -5.16 13.77
C ARG A 277 11.02 -3.87 13.06
N SER A 278 12.30 -3.51 13.16
CA SER A 278 12.88 -2.35 12.48
C SER A 278 12.77 -2.43 10.96
N TYR A 279 12.94 -3.63 10.38
CA TYR A 279 12.70 -3.85 8.95
C TYR A 279 11.24 -3.58 8.58
N VAL A 280 10.28 -4.15 9.30
CA VAL A 280 8.84 -3.97 9.03
C VAL A 280 8.46 -2.48 9.15
N GLU A 281 8.93 -1.79 10.18
CA GLU A 281 8.71 -0.35 10.34
C GLU A 281 9.27 0.46 9.16
N THR A 282 10.48 0.12 8.70
CA THR A 282 11.09 0.75 7.51
C THR A 282 10.24 0.50 6.26
N VAL A 283 9.82 -0.74 6.01
CA VAL A 283 8.99 -1.08 4.84
C VAL A 283 7.64 -0.36 4.88
N CYS A 284 7.04 -0.18 6.06
CA CYS A 284 5.76 0.52 6.21
C CYS A 284 5.89 2.04 6.05
N PHE A 285 6.88 2.67 6.67
CA PHE A 285 6.92 4.13 6.80
C PHE A 285 7.92 4.82 5.86
N CYS A 286 9.02 4.15 5.51
CA CYS A 286 10.10 4.70 4.69
C CYS A 286 10.63 3.65 3.70
N PRO A 287 9.78 3.09 2.80
CA PRO A 287 10.18 1.98 1.95
C PRO A 287 11.35 2.30 1.01
N GLU A 288 11.59 3.57 0.69
CA GLU A 288 12.76 4.03 -0.06
C GLU A 288 14.09 3.88 0.70
N LYS A 289 14.06 3.66 2.02
CA LYS A 289 15.25 3.49 2.87
C LYS A 289 15.62 2.03 3.12
N ILE A 290 14.89 1.06 2.55
CA ILE A 290 15.24 -0.36 2.70
C ILE A 290 16.61 -0.60 2.05
N THR A 291 17.50 -1.31 2.73
CA THR A 291 18.83 -1.66 2.21
C THR A 291 18.99 -3.18 2.09
N LYS A 292 19.76 -3.62 1.09
CA LYS A 292 19.99 -5.05 0.82
C LYS A 292 20.70 -5.76 1.97
N ASP A 293 21.77 -5.16 2.47
CA ASP A 293 22.57 -5.75 3.54
C ASP A 293 21.76 -5.94 4.82
N ALA A 294 20.99 -4.93 5.24
CA ALA A 294 20.12 -5.03 6.42
C ALA A 294 19.03 -6.08 6.20
N HIS A 295 18.37 -6.09 5.04
CA HIS A 295 17.36 -7.07 4.71
C HIS A 295 17.90 -8.51 4.75
N ASP A 296 19.06 -8.75 4.15
CA ASP A 296 19.66 -10.08 4.08
C ASP A 296 20.17 -10.56 5.44
N GLU A 297 20.67 -9.67 6.29
CA GLU A 297 21.05 -9.98 7.66
C GLU A 297 19.83 -10.35 8.52
N ILE A 298 18.79 -9.51 8.48
CA ILE A 298 17.57 -9.66 9.29
C ILE A 298 16.81 -10.93 8.87
N MET A 299 16.70 -11.19 7.57
CA MET A 299 15.95 -12.34 7.04
C MET A 299 16.84 -13.54 6.67
N ARG A 300 18.07 -13.62 7.18
CA ARG A 300 19.05 -14.65 6.76
C ARG A 300 18.56 -16.10 6.91
N ALA A 301 17.67 -16.36 7.86
CA ALA A 301 17.16 -17.70 8.15
C ALA A 301 15.98 -18.12 7.26
N PHE A 302 15.41 -17.18 6.51
CA PHE A 302 14.27 -17.40 5.62
C PHE A 302 14.74 -17.75 4.21
N ARG A 303 14.02 -18.68 3.57
CA ARG A 303 14.13 -18.90 2.12
C ARG A 303 13.67 -17.64 1.38
N HIS A 304 14.12 -17.47 0.13
CA HIS A 304 13.69 -16.36 -0.72
C HIS A 304 12.17 -16.20 -0.79
N SER A 305 11.44 -17.30 -1.02
CA SER A 305 9.97 -17.30 -1.03
C SER A 305 9.36 -16.90 0.32
N GLU A 306 10.00 -17.21 1.44
CA GLU A 306 9.50 -16.78 2.75
C GLU A 306 9.75 -15.28 2.99
N LYS A 307 10.84 -14.71 2.45
CA LYS A 307 11.07 -13.25 2.45
C LYS A 307 10.01 -12.52 1.63
N VAL A 308 9.65 -13.05 0.45
CA VAL A 308 8.54 -12.55 -0.37
C VAL A 308 7.24 -12.62 0.44
N HIS A 309 6.96 -13.76 1.07
CA HIS A 309 5.75 -13.95 1.88
C HIS A 309 5.64 -12.92 3.02
N VAL A 310 6.72 -12.64 3.75
CA VAL A 310 6.72 -11.58 4.78
C VAL A 310 6.33 -10.23 4.17
N ASN A 311 6.88 -9.89 3.01
CA ASN A 311 6.54 -8.64 2.32
C ASN A 311 5.09 -8.59 1.82
N LEU A 312 4.49 -9.73 1.47
CA LEU A 312 3.06 -9.81 1.18
C LEU A 312 2.21 -9.52 2.42
N MET A 313 2.58 -10.09 3.57
CA MET A 313 1.90 -9.79 4.84
C MET A 313 2.03 -8.32 5.22
N VAL A 314 3.21 -7.73 5.05
CA VAL A 314 3.45 -6.28 5.29
C VAL A 314 2.57 -5.43 4.37
N PHE A 315 2.54 -5.76 3.08
CA PHE A 315 1.72 -5.08 2.10
C PHE A 315 0.22 -5.10 2.47
N GLU A 316 -0.33 -6.28 2.77
CA GLU A 316 -1.77 -6.41 3.03
C GLU A 316 -2.20 -5.84 4.39
N ALA A 317 -1.44 -6.08 5.45
CA ALA A 317 -1.79 -5.56 6.77
C ALA A 317 -1.72 -4.02 6.80
N ARG A 318 -0.74 -3.43 6.11
CA ARG A 318 -0.66 -1.98 5.92
C ARG A 318 -1.86 -1.47 5.11
N PHE A 319 -2.22 -2.16 4.03
CA PHE A 319 -3.34 -1.78 3.18
C PHE A 319 -4.66 -1.81 3.94
N GLN A 320 -4.89 -2.87 4.74
CA GLN A 320 -6.06 -2.96 5.61
C GLN A 320 -6.07 -1.82 6.64
N ALA A 321 -4.94 -1.51 7.28
CA ALA A 321 -4.84 -0.41 8.25
C ALA A 321 -5.20 0.95 7.63
N GLU A 322 -4.61 1.32 6.48
CA GLU A 322 -4.92 2.58 5.80
C GLU A 322 -6.41 2.67 5.40
N LEU A 323 -7.01 1.56 4.95
CA LEU A 323 -8.43 1.49 4.63
C LEU A 323 -9.32 1.68 5.87
N LEU A 324 -8.99 1.07 7.01
CA LEU A 324 -9.78 1.22 8.23
C LEU A 324 -9.83 2.69 8.66
N TYR A 325 -8.72 3.42 8.59
CA TYR A 325 -8.71 4.86 8.85
C TYR A 325 -9.56 5.66 7.87
N ALA A 326 -9.42 5.39 6.56
CA ALA A 326 -10.20 6.05 5.52
C ALA A 326 -11.71 5.84 5.68
N LEU A 327 -12.10 4.58 5.86
CA LEU A 327 -13.50 4.16 5.94
C LEU A 327 -14.14 4.58 7.26
N SER A 328 -13.39 4.56 8.36
CA SER A 328 -13.84 5.11 9.63
C SER A 328 -14.14 6.62 9.52
N ALA A 329 -13.28 7.39 8.85
CA ALA A 329 -13.52 8.81 8.62
C ALA A 329 -14.74 9.06 7.73
N ILE A 330 -14.95 8.26 6.68
CA ILE A 330 -16.14 8.33 5.81
C ILE A 330 -17.40 7.98 6.60
N MET A 331 -17.38 6.91 7.39
CA MET A 331 -18.50 6.48 8.20
C MET A 331 -18.92 7.57 9.20
N ARG A 332 -17.97 8.15 9.94
CA ARG A 332 -18.21 9.26 10.88
C ARG A 332 -18.70 10.56 10.22
N TYR A 333 -18.49 10.72 8.91
CA TYR A 333 -19.06 11.84 8.15
C TYR A 333 -20.51 11.57 7.74
N MET A 334 -20.86 10.30 7.49
CA MET A 334 -22.21 9.91 7.08
C MET A 334 -23.22 9.83 8.23
N THR A 335 -22.72 9.63 9.45
CA THR A 335 -23.48 9.68 10.72
C THR A 335 -23.50 11.10 11.27
#